data_AF-A0A4S2LVY9-F1
#
_entry.id   AF-A0A4S2LVY9-F1
#
_cell.length_a   1.000
_cell.length_b   1.000
_cell.length_c   1.000
_cell.angle_alpha   90.00
_cell.angle_beta   90.00
_cell.angle_gamma   90.00
#
_symmetry.space_group_name_H-M   'P 1'
#
loop_
_entity.id
_entity.type
_entity.pdbx_description
1 polymer ?
#
loop_
_entity_poly.entity_id
_entity_poly.type
_entity_poly.pdbx_seq_one_letter_code
_entity_poly.pdbx_strand_id
1 'polypeptide(L)'
;MWLRTCGRFFTNILTSIPVFLLCLLISWSYYVVVLIIGTGRIPNISCSLVFLLSYHAIAILFLWTFWQSILARAEPIPKEFHLTALETVTFIDMDSDDGRVDYLERLVVQKSLPLTMHNKRGTVPFCDICFLIKPDRTHHCSTCEKCIPKMDHHCPWINNCVGFHNQKYFVLFLFYAICYCLLCSLASFPFVRLLIQGQLDLSTGGMHAFFLFIIALVFALAVGILFGFQTMLVMKNKLTLEFHRPPIFRDASRMDSFDLGLKQNMEQVFGTEWRLWCFPLFSRAEVGVA
;
A
#
# COMPACT_ATOMS: atom_id res chain seq x y z
N MET A 1 -27.34 7.39 -16.83
CA MET A 1 -26.53 8.22 -15.92
C MET A 1 -26.83 7.93 -14.45
N TRP A 2 -28.09 8.03 -14.01
CA TRP A 2 -28.52 7.75 -12.62
C TRP A 2 -28.14 6.38 -12.04
N LEU A 3 -28.32 5.28 -12.79
CA LEU A 3 -27.93 3.93 -12.32
C LEU A 3 -26.41 3.78 -12.09
N ARG A 4 -25.58 4.46 -12.90
CA ARG A 4 -24.12 4.47 -12.72
C ARG A 4 -23.71 5.32 -11.51
N THR A 5 -24.38 6.45 -11.28
CA THR A 5 -24.11 7.31 -10.11
C THR A 5 -24.55 6.65 -8.80
N CYS A 6 -25.72 6.01 -8.79
CA CYS A 6 -26.22 5.28 -7.63
C CYS A 6 -25.33 4.05 -7.34
N GLY A 7 -24.99 3.27 -8.38
CA GLY A 7 -24.05 2.16 -8.26
C GLY A 7 -22.68 2.57 -7.71
N ARG A 8 -22.12 3.69 -8.20
CA ARG A 8 -20.84 4.24 -7.72
C ARG A 8 -20.89 4.69 -6.26
N PHE A 9 -22.00 5.29 -5.83
CA PHE A 9 -22.19 5.67 -4.44
C PHE A 9 -22.20 4.44 -3.52
N PHE A 10 -22.95 3.40 -3.87
CA PHE A 10 -22.99 2.15 -3.10
C PHE A 10 -21.62 1.44 -3.09
N THR A 11 -20.90 1.37 -4.21
CA THR A 11 -19.56 0.77 -4.24
C THR A 11 -18.56 1.56 -3.38
N ASN A 12 -18.65 2.89 -3.35
CA ASN A 12 -17.77 3.72 -2.51
C ASN A 12 -18.03 3.50 -1.01
N ILE A 13 -19.29 3.32 -0.61
CA ILE A 13 -19.64 2.96 0.77
C ILE A 13 -19.07 1.58 1.11
N LEU A 14 -19.34 0.58 0.28
CA LEU A 14 -18.93 -0.80 0.55
C LEU A 14 -17.40 -0.95 0.62
N THR A 15 -16.68 -0.28 -0.28
CA THR A 15 -15.19 -0.29 -0.28
C THR A 15 -14.57 0.45 0.89
N SER A 16 -15.33 1.32 1.57
CA SER A 16 -14.87 2.05 2.76
C SER A 16 -15.06 1.29 4.07
N ILE A 17 -15.89 0.23 4.09
CA ILE A 17 -16.18 -0.56 5.29
C ILE A 17 -14.89 -1.08 5.97
N PRO A 18 -13.90 -1.66 5.26
CA PRO A 18 -12.69 -2.16 5.91
C PRO A 18 -11.90 -1.07 6.65
N VAL A 19 -11.79 0.12 6.06
CA VAL A 19 -11.11 1.28 6.68
C VAL A 19 -11.85 1.71 7.95
N PHE A 20 -13.18 1.81 7.89
CA PHE A 20 -13.99 2.17 9.05
C PHE A 20 -13.85 1.17 10.20
N LEU A 21 -13.90 -0.14 9.91
CA LEU A 21 -13.71 -1.19 10.90
C LEU A 21 -12.31 -1.13 11.53
N LEU A 22 -11.26 -0.86 10.75
CA LEU A 22 -9.92 -0.64 11.28
C LEU A 22 -9.85 0.58 12.19
N CYS A 23 -10.45 1.71 11.80
CA CYS A 23 -10.50 2.91 12.64
C CYS A 23 -11.20 2.64 13.98
N LEU A 24 -12.30 1.89 13.99
CA LEU A 24 -12.97 1.48 15.23
C LEU A 24 -12.08 0.59 16.09
N LEU A 25 -11.41 -0.40 15.49
CA LEU A 25 -10.52 -1.30 16.21
C LEU A 25 -9.32 -0.57 16.81
N ILE A 26 -8.71 0.36 16.06
CA ILE A 26 -7.60 1.19 16.53
C ILE A 26 -8.06 2.09 17.69
N SER A 27 -9.21 2.74 17.55
CA SER A 27 -9.77 3.60 18.60
C SER A 27 -10.08 2.81 19.88
N TRP A 28 -10.68 1.62 19.74
CA TRP A 28 -10.95 0.73 20.87
C TRP A 28 -9.66 0.24 21.54
N SER A 29 -8.66 -0.19 20.77
CA SER A 29 -7.37 -0.63 21.35
C SER A 29 -6.66 0.49 22.09
N TYR A 30 -6.71 1.73 21.57
CA TYR A 30 -6.17 2.90 22.26
C TYR A 30 -6.90 3.19 23.57
N TYR A 31 -8.24 3.14 23.57
CA TYR A 31 -9.04 3.24 24.79
C TYR A 31 -8.62 2.21 25.84
N VAL A 32 -8.45 0.94 25.45
CA VAL A 32 -8.05 -0.12 26.39
C VAL A 32 -6.64 0.13 26.95
N VAL A 33 -5.64 0.43 26.12
CA VAL A 33 -4.27 0.64 26.60
C VAL A 33 -4.17 1.87 27.50
N VAL A 34 -4.74 2.99 27.09
CA VAL A 34 -4.55 4.27 27.81
C VAL A 34 -5.47 4.37 29.03
N LEU A 35 -6.76 4.06 28.87
CA LEU A 35 -7.76 4.33 29.90
C LEU A 35 -8.04 3.15 30.83
N ILE A 36 -7.90 1.91 30.36
CA ILE A 36 -8.10 0.71 31.20
C ILE A 36 -6.79 0.25 31.83
N ILE A 37 -5.73 0.10 31.04
CA ILE A 37 -4.44 -0.42 31.51
C ILE A 37 -3.60 0.69 32.15
N GLY A 38 -3.49 1.84 31.48
CA GLY A 38 -2.61 2.94 31.88
C GLY A 38 -2.99 3.68 33.16
N THR A 39 -4.27 3.73 33.52
CA THR A 39 -4.76 4.52 34.68
C THR A 39 -4.72 3.76 36.01
N GLY A 40 -4.59 2.44 36.02
CA GLY A 40 -4.93 1.66 37.23
C GLY A 40 -3.99 0.53 37.64
N ARG A 41 -3.00 0.14 36.84
CA ARG A 41 -2.30 -1.15 37.07
C ARG A 41 -0.79 -1.20 36.78
N ILE A 42 -0.15 -0.12 36.36
CA ILE A 42 1.32 -0.10 36.23
C ILE A 42 1.91 0.32 37.59
N PRO A 43 2.65 -0.56 38.30
CA PRO A 43 3.02 -0.36 39.70
C PRO A 43 4.04 0.76 39.91
N ASN A 44 4.80 1.12 38.88
CA ASN A 44 5.84 2.15 38.95
C ASN A 44 5.51 3.29 37.98
N ILE A 45 5.44 4.51 38.50
CA ILE A 45 5.11 5.72 37.72
C ILE A 45 6.11 5.99 36.60
N SER A 46 7.41 5.80 36.83
CA SER A 46 8.45 5.99 35.81
C SER A 46 8.32 4.96 34.69
N CYS A 47 8.07 3.69 35.03
CA CYS A 47 7.80 2.66 34.02
C CYS A 47 6.52 2.94 33.24
N SER A 48 5.46 3.42 33.91
CA SER A 48 4.20 3.82 33.27
C SER A 48 4.42 4.96 32.27
N LEU A 49 5.15 6.01 32.68
CA LEU A 49 5.47 7.14 31.82
C LEU A 49 6.29 6.71 30.59
N VAL A 50 7.37 5.94 30.77
CA VAL A 50 8.20 5.47 29.66
C VAL A 50 7.39 4.62 28.67
N PHE A 51 6.57 3.70 29.19
CA PHE A 51 5.72 2.87 28.35
C PHE A 51 4.69 3.70 27.58
N LEU A 52 3.94 4.57 28.26
CA LEU A 52 2.91 5.40 27.64
C LEU A 52 3.52 6.36 26.61
N LEU A 53 4.65 6.99 26.89
CA LEU A 53 5.33 7.86 25.92
C LEU A 53 5.74 7.09 24.66
N SER A 54 6.32 5.91 24.84
CA SER A 54 6.72 5.03 23.73
C SER A 54 5.51 4.56 22.92
N TYR A 55 4.43 4.20 23.61
CA TYR A 55 3.16 3.79 23.00
C TYR A 55 2.54 4.92 22.17
N HIS A 56 2.47 6.15 22.69
CA HIS A 56 1.94 7.29 21.94
C HIS A 56 2.82 7.62 20.74
N ALA A 57 4.16 7.58 20.88
CA ALA A 57 5.07 7.82 19.77
C ALA A 57 4.83 6.81 18.61
N ILE A 58 4.72 5.53 18.93
CA ILE A 58 4.43 4.49 17.93
C ILE A 58 3.01 4.63 17.37
N ALA A 59 2.00 4.91 18.21
CA ALA A 59 0.62 5.13 17.75
C ALA A 59 0.50 6.31 16.79
N ILE A 60 1.23 7.40 17.06
CA ILE A 60 1.30 8.57 16.16
C ILE A 60 1.94 8.19 14.82
N LEU A 61 3.08 7.49 14.82
CA LEU A 61 3.74 7.06 13.59
C LEU A 61 2.90 6.07 12.79
N PHE A 62 2.24 5.13 13.48
CA PHE A 62 1.30 4.19 12.89
C PHE A 62 0.11 4.90 12.24
N LEU A 63 -0.55 5.81 12.95
CA LEU A 63 -1.67 6.58 12.39
C LEU A 63 -1.21 7.50 11.26
N TRP A 64 -0.05 8.13 11.38
CA TRP A 64 0.48 9.01 10.34
C TRP A 64 0.77 8.23 9.04
N THR A 65 1.42 7.07 9.14
CA THR A 65 1.69 6.20 7.98
C THR A 65 0.42 5.58 7.40
N PHE A 66 -0.56 5.21 8.25
CA PHE A 66 -1.87 4.73 7.83
C PHE A 66 -2.62 5.78 7.00
N TRP A 67 -2.75 7.00 7.52
CA TRP A 67 -3.42 8.09 6.81
C TRP A 67 -2.68 8.51 5.54
N GLN A 68 -1.35 8.54 5.55
CA GLN A 68 -0.59 8.80 4.32
C GLN A 68 -0.81 7.72 3.26
N SER A 69 -0.92 6.44 3.65
CA SER A 69 -1.23 5.35 2.71
C SER A 69 -2.62 5.49 2.08
N ILE A 70 -3.62 5.94 2.86
CA ILE A 70 -4.99 6.20 2.39
C ILE A 70 -5.05 7.45 1.49
N LEU A 71 -4.45 8.56 1.93
CA LEU A 71 -4.64 9.87 1.33
C LEU A 71 -3.71 10.14 0.15
N ALA A 72 -2.57 9.46 0.06
CA ALA A 72 -1.64 9.61 -1.05
C ALA A 72 -2.31 9.17 -2.35
N ARG A 73 -2.51 10.14 -3.25
CA ARG A 73 -3.13 9.92 -4.56
C ARG A 73 -2.06 9.56 -5.56
N ALA A 74 -2.29 8.51 -6.34
CA ALA A 74 -1.52 8.28 -7.56
C ALA A 74 -1.69 9.48 -8.50
N GLU A 75 -0.58 10.12 -8.87
CA GLU A 75 -0.57 11.19 -9.87
C GLU A 75 -1.07 10.67 -11.22
N PRO A 76 -1.69 11.54 -12.04
CA PRO A 76 -2.08 11.18 -13.39
C PRO A 76 -0.86 10.75 -14.21
N ILE A 77 -1.06 9.79 -15.11
CA ILE A 77 -0.06 9.46 -16.12
C ILE A 77 0.18 10.73 -16.98
N PRO A 78 1.43 11.04 -17.38
CA PRO A 78 1.70 12.18 -18.24
C PRO A 78 0.92 12.16 -19.55
N LYS A 79 0.71 13.35 -20.12
CA LYS A 79 -0.19 13.54 -21.28
C LYS A 79 0.37 12.91 -22.54
N GLU A 80 1.68 12.80 -22.67
CA GLU A 80 2.38 12.17 -23.80
C GLU A 80 2.02 10.68 -23.96
N PHE A 81 1.69 9.98 -22.88
CA PHE A 81 1.23 8.59 -22.93
C PHE A 81 -0.24 8.46 -23.35
N HIS A 82 -1.03 9.52 -23.24
CA HIS A 82 -2.43 9.51 -23.65
C HIS A 82 -2.55 9.67 -25.16
N LEU A 83 -3.55 9.00 -25.75
CA LEU A 83 -3.95 9.30 -27.12
C LEU A 83 -4.69 10.64 -27.13
N THR A 84 -4.36 11.48 -28.10
CA THR A 84 -5.13 12.68 -28.43
C THR A 84 -6.49 12.28 -28.99
N ALA A 85 -7.46 13.21 -29.02
CA ALA A 85 -8.78 12.94 -29.57
C ALA A 85 -8.73 12.38 -31.00
N LEU A 86 -7.84 12.91 -31.86
CA LEU A 86 -7.67 12.43 -33.23
C LEU A 86 -7.07 11.02 -33.28
N GLU A 87 -6.06 10.76 -32.46
CA GLU A 87 -5.44 9.43 -32.35
C GLU A 87 -6.43 8.39 -31.83
N THR A 88 -7.29 8.76 -30.88
CA THR A 88 -8.34 7.89 -30.35
C THR A 88 -9.37 7.53 -31.42
N VAL A 89 -9.86 8.51 -32.19
CA VAL A 89 -10.80 8.24 -33.30
C VAL A 89 -10.16 7.31 -34.32
N THR A 90 -8.92 7.62 -34.72
CA THR A 90 -8.17 6.80 -35.68
C THR A 90 -7.96 5.38 -35.17
N PHE A 91 -7.66 5.19 -33.88
CA PHE A 91 -7.50 3.88 -33.25
C PHE A 91 -8.81 3.08 -33.21
N ILE A 92 -9.94 3.74 -32.93
CA ILE A 92 -11.26 3.11 -32.85
C ILE A 92 -11.75 2.68 -34.24
N ASP A 93 -11.54 3.51 -35.25
CA ASP A 93 -11.98 3.28 -36.64
C ASP A 93 -11.18 2.17 -37.35
N MET A 94 -10.09 1.68 -36.77
CA MET A 94 -9.34 0.55 -37.32
C MET A 94 -10.10 -0.77 -37.14
N ASP A 95 -10.32 -1.47 -38.25
CA ASP A 95 -11.05 -2.74 -38.28
C ASP A 95 -10.23 -3.95 -37.82
N SER A 96 -8.89 -3.90 -37.93
CA SER A 96 -8.00 -5.01 -37.59
C SER A 96 -7.20 -4.76 -36.31
N ASP A 97 -7.08 -5.82 -35.49
CA ASP A 97 -6.27 -5.77 -34.28
C ASP A 97 -4.77 -5.61 -34.59
N ASP A 98 -4.29 -6.19 -35.68
CA ASP A 98 -2.90 -6.00 -36.14
C ASP A 98 -2.63 -4.54 -36.54
N GLY A 99 -3.59 -3.90 -37.23
CA GLY A 99 -3.50 -2.48 -37.58
C GLY A 99 -3.46 -1.56 -36.35
N ARG A 100 -4.22 -1.90 -35.30
CA ARG A 100 -4.17 -1.21 -34.01
C ARG A 100 -2.82 -1.38 -33.32
N VAL A 101 -2.24 -2.57 -33.34
CA VAL A 101 -0.92 -2.84 -32.76
C VAL A 101 0.16 -2.02 -33.48
N ASP A 102 0.20 -2.07 -34.81
CA ASP A 102 1.17 -1.31 -35.62
C ASP A 102 1.02 0.19 -35.42
N TYR A 103 -0.22 0.68 -35.29
CA TYR A 103 -0.49 2.07 -34.98
C TYR A 103 0.07 2.49 -33.62
N LEU A 104 -0.15 1.69 -32.58
CA LEU A 104 0.40 1.97 -31.26
C LEU A 104 1.94 1.95 -31.27
N GLU A 105 2.59 0.99 -31.95
CA GLU A 105 4.05 0.98 -32.06
C GLU A 105 4.58 2.24 -32.77
N ARG A 106 3.90 2.71 -33.83
CA ARG A 106 4.26 3.98 -34.49
C ARG A 106 4.12 5.17 -33.55
N LEU A 107 3.06 5.22 -32.73
CA LEU A 107 2.88 6.29 -31.75
C LEU A 107 3.99 6.28 -30.68
N VAL A 108 4.42 5.10 -30.21
CA VAL A 108 5.55 4.98 -29.26
C VAL A 108 6.81 5.63 -29.83
N VAL A 109 7.13 5.34 -31.09
CA VAL A 109 8.30 5.92 -31.78
C VAL A 109 8.11 7.42 -32.01
N GLN A 110 6.97 7.85 -32.54
CA GLN A 110 6.68 9.25 -32.86
C GLN A 110 6.72 10.14 -31.62
N LYS A 111 6.18 9.66 -30.49
CA LYS A 111 6.15 10.37 -29.21
C LYS A 111 7.41 10.17 -28.38
N SER A 112 8.37 9.36 -28.86
CA SER A 112 9.61 9.04 -28.14
C SER A 112 9.36 8.54 -26.71
N LEU A 113 8.37 7.64 -26.54
CA LEU A 113 8.00 7.14 -25.21
C LEU A 113 9.07 6.17 -24.67
N PRO A 114 9.51 6.31 -23.40
CA PRO A 114 10.56 5.48 -22.81
C PRO A 114 10.01 4.12 -22.36
N LEU A 115 9.54 3.29 -23.30
CA LEU A 115 9.00 1.97 -22.99
C LEU A 115 10.07 0.90 -23.12
N THR A 116 10.25 0.10 -22.08
CA THR A 116 11.13 -1.08 -22.08
C THR A 116 10.35 -2.39 -22.04
N MET A 117 9.03 -2.36 -21.79
CA MET A 117 8.20 -3.55 -21.67
C MET A 117 7.23 -3.79 -22.85
N HIS A 118 6.85 -5.06 -23.02
CA HIS A 118 5.71 -5.54 -23.80
C HIS A 118 4.66 -6.19 -22.91
N ASN A 119 3.43 -6.30 -23.45
CA ASN A 119 2.40 -7.13 -22.84
C ASN A 119 2.62 -8.63 -23.16
N LYS A 120 1.75 -9.50 -22.65
CA LYS A 120 1.83 -10.96 -22.86
C LYS A 120 1.82 -11.42 -24.32
N ARG A 121 1.29 -10.61 -25.23
CA ARG A 121 1.24 -10.88 -26.68
C ARG A 121 2.46 -10.33 -27.42
N GLY A 122 3.45 -9.77 -26.72
CA GLY A 122 4.61 -9.14 -27.34
C GLY A 122 4.32 -7.78 -27.98
N THR A 123 3.20 -7.13 -27.63
CA THR A 123 2.79 -5.84 -28.23
C THR A 123 2.83 -4.71 -27.20
N VAL A 124 2.71 -3.46 -27.66
CA VAL A 124 2.64 -2.28 -26.77
C VAL A 124 1.61 -2.49 -25.64
N PRO A 125 1.99 -2.30 -24.37
CA PRO A 125 1.04 -2.25 -23.26
C PRO A 125 0.07 -1.07 -23.44
N PHE A 126 -1.22 -1.34 -23.65
CA PHE A 126 -2.24 -0.32 -23.86
C PHE A 126 -3.41 -0.47 -22.88
N CYS A 127 -4.03 0.65 -22.51
CA CYS A 127 -5.28 0.71 -21.77
C CYS A 127 -6.41 1.21 -22.68
N ASP A 128 -7.34 0.32 -23.01
CA ASP A 128 -8.58 0.62 -23.74
C ASP A 128 -9.57 1.47 -22.94
N ILE A 129 -9.59 1.31 -21.61
CA ILE A 129 -10.47 2.11 -20.73
C ILE A 129 -9.98 3.56 -20.61
N CYS A 130 -8.67 3.77 -20.46
CA CYS A 130 -8.07 5.09 -20.26
C CYS A 130 -7.54 5.73 -21.56
N PHE A 131 -7.58 5.01 -22.69
CA PHE A 131 -6.99 5.40 -23.97
C PHE A 131 -5.56 5.95 -23.85
N LEU A 132 -4.70 5.18 -23.19
CA LEU A 132 -3.28 5.51 -23.01
C LEU A 132 -2.39 4.29 -23.25
N ILE A 133 -1.20 4.57 -23.78
CA ILE A 133 -0.09 3.62 -23.79
C ILE A 133 0.46 3.57 -22.37
N LYS A 134 0.48 2.39 -21.74
CA LYS A 134 0.86 2.24 -20.34
C LYS A 134 2.38 2.43 -20.22
N PRO A 135 2.86 3.38 -19.40
CA PRO A 135 4.26 3.39 -19.00
C PRO A 135 4.65 2.06 -18.37
N ASP A 136 5.95 1.78 -18.31
CA ASP A 136 6.44 0.56 -17.68
C ASP A 136 5.89 0.41 -16.26
N ARG A 137 5.55 -0.84 -15.90
CA ARG A 137 5.00 -1.21 -14.58
C ARG A 137 3.67 -0.53 -14.22
N THR A 138 2.99 0.11 -15.18
CA THR A 138 1.68 0.74 -14.97
C THR A 138 0.55 -0.24 -15.28
N HIS A 139 -0.42 -0.33 -14.37
CA HIS A 139 -1.59 -1.21 -14.55
C HIS A 139 -2.90 -0.46 -14.27
N HIS A 140 -3.97 -0.84 -14.98
CA HIS A 140 -5.30 -0.28 -14.74
C HIS A 140 -5.93 -1.00 -13.54
N CYS A 141 -6.35 -0.22 -12.54
CA CYS A 141 -7.15 -0.72 -11.43
C CYS A 141 -8.63 -0.43 -11.70
N SER A 142 -9.45 -1.46 -11.84
CA SER A 142 -10.90 -1.32 -12.05
C SER A 142 -11.60 -0.68 -10.86
N THR A 143 -11.14 -0.94 -9.63
CA THR A 143 -11.71 -0.33 -8.42
C THR A 143 -11.42 1.16 -8.34
N CYS A 144 -10.21 1.58 -8.71
CA CYS A 144 -9.84 3.00 -8.74
C CYS A 144 -10.21 3.69 -10.07
N GLU A 145 -10.71 2.94 -11.05
CA GLU A 145 -11.06 3.37 -12.41
C GLU A 145 -9.94 4.17 -13.13
N LYS A 146 -8.67 3.84 -12.86
CA LYS A 146 -7.53 4.55 -13.46
C LYS A 146 -6.28 3.68 -13.55
N CYS A 147 -5.37 4.08 -14.44
CA CYS A 147 -4.01 3.54 -14.49
C CYS A 147 -3.19 4.04 -13.28
N ILE A 148 -2.56 3.10 -12.58
CA ILE A 148 -1.73 3.34 -11.40
C ILE A 148 -0.26 3.09 -11.79
N PRO A 149 0.62 4.10 -11.70
CA PRO A 149 2.05 3.93 -11.97
C PRO A 149 2.69 3.03 -10.91
N LYS A 150 3.58 2.14 -11.35
CA LYS A 150 4.25 1.13 -10.51
C LYS A 150 3.24 0.41 -9.58
N MET A 151 2.11 -0.03 -10.14
CA MET A 151 1.00 -0.60 -9.37
C MET A 151 1.43 -1.90 -8.68
N ASP A 152 1.35 -1.94 -7.35
CA ASP A 152 1.59 -3.18 -6.59
C ASP A 152 0.29 -3.98 -6.45
N HIS A 153 -0.73 -3.39 -5.81
CA HIS A 153 -2.05 -3.98 -5.66
C HIS A 153 -3.09 -2.93 -5.27
N HIS A 154 -4.38 -3.29 -5.38
CA HIS A 154 -5.44 -2.54 -4.71
C HIS A 154 -5.64 -3.11 -3.30
N CYS A 155 -5.57 -2.26 -2.27
CA CYS A 155 -5.66 -2.69 -0.88
C CYS A 155 -6.97 -2.20 -0.25
N PRO A 156 -7.93 -3.09 0.03
CA PRO A 156 -9.21 -2.72 0.63
C PRO A 156 -9.05 -2.07 2.02
N TRP A 157 -8.01 -2.45 2.78
CA TRP A 157 -7.75 -1.97 4.13
C TRP A 157 -7.34 -0.51 4.23
N ILE A 158 -6.90 0.08 3.11
CA ILE A 158 -6.63 1.53 2.99
C ILE A 158 -7.54 2.19 1.95
N ASN A 159 -8.50 1.44 1.39
CA ASN A 159 -9.38 1.82 0.29
C ASN A 159 -8.64 2.61 -0.83
N ASN A 160 -7.44 2.14 -1.19
CA ASN A 160 -6.57 2.80 -2.14
C ASN A 160 -5.63 1.78 -2.81
N CYS A 161 -5.11 2.14 -3.98
CA CYS A 161 -4.04 1.38 -4.59
C CYS A 161 -2.70 1.67 -3.92
N VAL A 162 -1.93 0.61 -3.69
CA VAL A 162 -0.50 0.71 -3.39
C VAL A 162 0.24 0.76 -4.72
N GLY A 163 1.02 1.82 -4.93
CA GLY A 163 1.79 2.03 -6.15
C GLY A 163 2.93 3.02 -5.94
N PHE A 164 3.33 3.71 -7.00
CA PHE A 164 4.50 4.59 -6.97
C PHE A 164 4.48 5.61 -5.82
N HIS A 165 3.37 6.33 -5.64
CA HIS A 165 3.31 7.48 -4.71
C HIS A 165 3.15 7.13 -3.23
N ASN A 166 2.76 5.89 -2.90
CA ASN A 166 2.45 5.49 -1.52
C ASN A 166 3.08 4.16 -1.07
N GLN A 167 3.87 3.48 -1.91
CA GLN A 167 4.55 2.23 -1.53
C GLN A 167 5.44 2.40 -0.28
N LYS A 168 6.16 3.54 -0.14
CA LYS A 168 6.93 3.84 1.09
C LYS A 168 6.01 3.89 2.31
N TYR A 169 4.90 4.63 2.22
CA TYR A 169 3.95 4.80 3.32
C TYR A 169 3.33 3.47 3.70
N PHE A 170 2.99 2.63 2.72
CA PHE A 170 2.42 1.31 2.97
C PHE A 170 3.40 0.39 3.71
N VAL A 171 4.67 0.32 3.31
CA VAL A 171 5.68 -0.49 4.01
C VAL A 171 5.90 -0.01 5.43
N LEU A 172 5.97 1.31 5.66
CA LEU A 172 6.07 1.89 7.00
C LEU A 172 4.80 1.65 7.83
N PHE A 173 3.62 1.75 7.23
CA PHE A 173 2.36 1.42 7.87
C PHE A 173 2.35 0.00 8.40
N LEU A 174 2.80 -0.98 7.60
CA LEU A 174 2.92 -2.37 8.05
C LEU A 174 3.92 -2.51 9.22
N PHE A 175 5.08 -1.86 9.13
CA PHE A 175 6.08 -1.88 10.21
C PHE A 175 5.54 -1.32 11.53
N TYR A 176 4.98 -0.11 11.49
CA TYR A 176 4.44 0.53 12.69
C TYR A 176 3.17 -0.14 13.20
N ALA A 177 2.38 -0.79 12.33
CA ALA A 177 1.26 -1.65 12.75
C ALA A 177 1.75 -2.84 13.59
N ILE A 178 2.85 -3.49 13.18
CA ILE A 178 3.46 -4.59 13.96
C ILE A 178 3.94 -4.05 15.31
N CYS A 179 4.70 -2.95 15.33
CA CYS A 179 5.17 -2.34 16.58
C CYS A 179 4.00 -1.98 17.51
N TYR A 180 2.94 -1.38 16.97
CA TYR A 180 1.73 -1.01 17.72
C TYR A 180 1.04 -2.25 18.31
N CYS A 181 0.88 -3.31 17.51
CA CYS A 181 0.28 -4.55 17.98
C CYS A 181 1.12 -5.22 19.07
N LEU A 182 2.45 -5.27 18.92
CA LEU A 182 3.34 -5.84 19.92
C LEU A 182 3.29 -5.05 21.25
N LEU A 183 3.20 -3.71 21.18
CA LEU A 183 3.01 -2.89 22.38
C LEU A 183 1.65 -3.10 23.03
N CYS A 184 0.57 -3.25 22.26
CA CYS A 184 -0.75 -3.62 22.78
C CYS A 184 -0.72 -4.99 23.50
N SER A 185 -0.06 -5.98 22.91
CA SER A 185 0.13 -7.31 23.52
C SER A 185 0.96 -7.23 24.79
N LEU A 186 2.05 -6.45 24.78
CA LEU A 186 2.89 -6.25 25.97
C LEU A 186 2.12 -5.58 27.11
N ALA A 187 1.33 -4.55 26.81
CA ALA A 187 0.46 -3.88 27.79
C ALA A 187 -0.54 -4.85 28.44
N SER A 188 -1.07 -5.77 27.64
CA SER A 188 -2.14 -6.69 28.05
C SER A 188 -1.62 -7.97 28.71
N PHE A 189 -0.33 -8.29 28.57
CA PHE A 189 0.28 -9.52 29.09
C PHE A 189 0.06 -9.76 30.60
N PRO A 190 0.14 -8.76 31.50
CA PRO A 190 -0.17 -8.96 32.91
C PRO A 190 -1.59 -9.51 33.16
N PHE A 191 -2.59 -9.08 32.37
CA PHE A 191 -3.97 -9.55 32.50
C PHE A 191 -4.12 -11.01 32.09
N VAL A 192 -3.35 -11.46 31.09
CA VAL A 192 -3.30 -12.87 30.72
C VAL A 192 -2.72 -13.72 31.86
N ARG A 193 -1.70 -13.23 32.57
CA ARG A 193 -1.15 -13.93 33.74
C ARG A 193 -2.17 -14.04 34.87
N LEU A 194 -2.89 -12.96 35.16
CA LEU A 194 -3.97 -12.96 36.16
C LEU A 194 -5.10 -13.92 35.77
N LEU A 195 -5.44 -14.01 34.48
CA LEU A 195 -6.43 -14.97 33.97
C LEU A 195 -5.99 -16.42 34.21
N ILE A 196 -4.75 -16.75 33.82
CA ILE A 196 -4.20 -18.09 34.02
C ILE A 196 -4.16 -18.47 35.51
N GLN A 197 -3.94 -17.49 36.38
CA GLN A 197 -3.93 -17.68 37.84
C GLN A 197 -5.34 -17.76 38.46
N GLY A 198 -6.41 -17.63 37.66
CA GLY A 198 -7.79 -17.59 38.16
C GLY A 198 -8.12 -16.33 38.97
N GLN A 199 -7.31 -15.28 38.84
CA GLN A 199 -7.39 -14.02 39.59
C GLN A 199 -7.82 -12.84 38.72
N LEU A 200 -8.15 -13.08 37.44
CA LEU A 200 -8.68 -12.03 36.60
C LEU A 200 -10.05 -11.61 37.12
N ASP A 201 -10.16 -10.33 37.44
CA ASP A 201 -11.45 -9.70 37.59
C ASP A 201 -12.18 -9.75 36.24
N LEU A 202 -13.22 -10.59 36.17
CA LEU A 202 -14.10 -10.73 34.99
C LEU A 202 -14.95 -9.47 34.73
N SER A 203 -14.75 -8.40 35.51
CA SER A 203 -15.23 -7.07 35.15
C SER A 203 -14.81 -6.65 33.74
N THR A 204 -15.48 -5.62 33.23
CA THR A 204 -15.32 -5.09 31.86
C THR A 204 -13.86 -4.85 31.47
N GLY A 205 -13.02 -4.38 32.40
CA GLY A 205 -11.61 -4.07 32.12
C GLY A 205 -10.73 -5.28 31.81
N GLY A 206 -10.89 -6.38 32.57
CA GLY A 206 -10.11 -7.60 32.37
C GLY A 206 -10.43 -8.29 31.03
N MET A 207 -11.72 -8.32 30.66
CA MET A 207 -12.17 -8.88 29.38
C MET A 207 -11.66 -8.07 28.19
N HIS A 208 -11.66 -6.73 28.26
CA HIS A 208 -11.10 -5.89 27.21
C HIS A 208 -9.60 -6.14 26.99
N ALA A 209 -8.81 -6.22 28.07
CA ALA A 209 -7.37 -6.49 27.97
C ALA A 209 -7.09 -7.88 27.38
N PHE A 210 -7.89 -8.89 27.76
CA PHE A 210 -7.76 -10.23 27.20
C PHE A 210 -8.02 -10.27 25.69
N PHE A 211 -9.15 -9.70 25.22
CA PHE A 211 -9.44 -9.66 23.80
C PHE A 211 -8.41 -8.83 23.02
N LEU A 212 -7.92 -7.72 23.61
CA LEU A 212 -6.87 -6.92 23.01
C LEU A 212 -5.60 -7.73 22.79
N PHE A 213 -5.17 -8.52 23.79
CA PHE A 213 -3.99 -9.38 23.67
C PHE A 213 -4.10 -10.36 22.50
N ILE A 214 -5.22 -11.08 22.40
CA ILE A 214 -5.44 -12.09 21.35
C ILE A 214 -5.49 -11.42 19.98
N ILE A 215 -6.29 -10.37 19.82
CA ILE A 215 -6.44 -9.65 18.55
C ILE A 215 -5.09 -9.05 18.12
N ALA A 216 -4.37 -8.41 19.03
CA ALA A 216 -3.08 -7.79 18.73
C ALA A 216 -2.03 -8.83 18.28
N LEU A 217 -1.98 -10.02 18.89
CA LEU A 217 -1.08 -11.08 18.44
C LEU A 217 -1.43 -11.62 17.05
N VAL A 218 -2.73 -11.84 16.78
CA VAL A 218 -3.19 -12.30 15.46
C VAL A 218 -2.84 -11.28 14.38
N PHE A 219 -3.11 -10.00 14.63
CA PHE A 219 -2.74 -8.93 13.70
C PHE A 219 -1.22 -8.80 13.55
N ALA A 220 -0.44 -8.86 14.65
CA ALA A 220 1.02 -8.80 14.58
C ALA A 220 1.59 -9.92 13.69
N LEU A 221 1.06 -11.15 13.81
CA LEU A 221 1.48 -12.28 12.99
C LEU A 221 1.09 -12.08 11.52
N ALA A 222 -0.19 -11.79 11.25
CA ALA A 222 -0.69 -11.64 9.88
C ALA A 222 -0.01 -10.48 9.15
N VAL A 223 0.10 -9.32 9.79
CA VAL A 223 0.78 -8.13 9.25
C VAL A 223 2.28 -8.37 9.16
N GLY A 224 2.88 -9.11 10.11
CA GLY A 224 4.28 -9.52 10.07
C GLY A 224 4.66 -10.32 8.83
N ILE A 225 3.82 -11.29 8.45
CA ILE A 225 4.01 -12.08 7.21
C ILE A 225 3.93 -11.17 5.99
N LEU A 226 2.92 -10.30 5.93
CA LEU A 226 2.75 -9.36 4.82
C LEU A 226 3.92 -8.38 4.72
N PHE A 227 4.40 -7.84 5.85
CA PHE A 227 5.56 -6.96 5.91
C PHE A 227 6.83 -7.66 5.42
N GLY A 228 7.07 -8.91 5.83
CA GLY A 228 8.19 -9.70 5.34
C GLY A 228 8.16 -9.89 3.83
N PHE A 229 6.98 -10.24 3.28
CA PHE A 229 6.80 -10.38 1.84
C PHE A 229 7.03 -9.06 1.08
N GLN A 230 6.41 -7.97 1.52
CA GLN A 230 6.54 -6.66 0.88
C GLN A 230 7.98 -6.12 0.96
N THR A 231 8.66 -6.32 2.09
CA THR A 231 10.07 -5.95 2.25
C THR A 231 10.95 -6.76 1.30
N MET A 232 10.71 -8.07 1.15
CA MET A 232 11.43 -8.90 0.18
C MET A 232 11.24 -8.40 -1.26
N LEU A 233 10.02 -8.02 -1.64
CA LEU A 233 9.73 -7.47 -2.97
C LEU A 233 10.44 -6.14 -3.20
N VAL A 234 10.39 -5.22 -2.24
CA VAL A 234 11.11 -3.95 -2.30
C VAL A 234 12.62 -4.16 -2.44
N MET A 235 13.20 -5.07 -1.65
CA MET A 235 14.64 -5.39 -1.71
C MET A 235 15.08 -5.93 -3.07
N LYS A 236 14.18 -6.55 -3.84
CA LYS A 236 14.43 -7.08 -5.19
C LYS A 236 13.88 -6.19 -6.32
N ASN A 237 13.38 -4.99 -5.99
CA ASN A 237 12.66 -4.09 -6.89
C ASN A 237 11.57 -4.77 -7.72
N LYS A 238 10.81 -5.68 -7.11
CA LYS A 238 9.66 -6.35 -7.73
C LYS A 238 8.36 -5.83 -7.14
N LEU A 239 7.29 -5.87 -7.93
CA LEU A 239 5.93 -5.65 -7.48
C LEU A 239 5.22 -7.00 -7.26
N THR A 240 4.16 -7.01 -6.47
CA THR A 240 3.32 -8.20 -6.27
C THR A 240 2.79 -8.72 -7.62
N LEU A 241 2.40 -7.84 -8.53
CA LEU A 241 2.00 -8.22 -9.90
C LEU A 241 3.14 -8.89 -10.68
N GLU A 242 4.35 -8.37 -10.57
CA GLU A 242 5.55 -8.87 -11.28
C GLU A 242 6.03 -10.20 -10.70
N PHE A 243 5.84 -10.44 -9.40
CA PHE A 243 6.10 -11.72 -8.77
C PHE A 243 5.24 -12.84 -9.37
N HIS A 244 3.96 -12.56 -9.63
CA HIS A 244 3.06 -13.53 -10.24
C HIS A 244 3.12 -13.55 -11.77
N ARG A 245 3.50 -12.44 -12.41
CA ARG A 245 3.54 -12.26 -13.85
C ARG A 245 4.81 -11.49 -14.22
N PRO A 246 5.92 -12.20 -14.49
CA PRO A 246 7.17 -11.55 -14.85
C PRO A 246 7.00 -10.56 -16.02
N PRO A 247 7.67 -9.40 -15.98
CA PRO A 247 7.67 -8.45 -17.09
C PRO A 247 8.31 -9.08 -18.33
N ILE A 248 7.80 -8.72 -19.51
CA ILE A 248 8.40 -9.09 -20.80
C ILE A 248 9.09 -7.84 -21.32
N PHE A 249 10.41 -7.88 -21.47
CA PHE A 249 11.19 -6.75 -21.96
C PHE A 249 11.26 -6.74 -23.50
N ARG A 250 11.34 -5.55 -24.09
CA ARG A 250 11.52 -5.34 -25.53
C ARG A 250 12.91 -5.80 -25.99
N ASP A 251 13.91 -5.54 -25.16
CA ASP A 251 15.31 -5.85 -25.43
C ASP A 251 15.73 -7.07 -24.61
N ALA A 252 15.92 -8.20 -25.29
CA ALA A 252 16.36 -9.45 -24.67
C ALA A 252 17.81 -9.38 -24.12
N SER A 253 18.57 -8.32 -24.44
CA SER A 253 19.93 -8.12 -23.93
C SER A 253 19.99 -7.34 -22.62
N ARG A 254 18.94 -6.60 -22.25
CA ARG A 254 18.82 -6.02 -20.91
C ARG A 254 18.37 -7.12 -19.95
N MET A 255 19.16 -7.36 -18.90
CA MET A 255 18.86 -8.33 -17.83
C MET A 255 17.38 -8.30 -17.47
N ASP A 256 16.78 -9.49 -17.28
CA ASP A 256 15.36 -9.77 -17.02
C ASP A 256 14.82 -9.19 -15.68
N SER A 257 15.24 -7.99 -15.28
CA SER A 257 14.92 -7.44 -13.97
C SER A 257 15.07 -5.93 -13.88
N PHE A 258 14.19 -5.34 -13.08
CA PHE A 258 14.36 -3.99 -12.54
C PHE A 258 15.29 -3.95 -11.32
N ASP A 259 15.86 -5.09 -10.91
CA ASP A 259 16.76 -5.20 -9.76
C ASP A 259 18.11 -4.50 -10.03
N LEU A 260 18.41 -3.45 -9.25
CA LEU A 260 19.64 -2.67 -9.30
C LEU A 260 20.59 -3.01 -8.13
N GLY A 261 20.27 -4.02 -7.33
CA GLY A 261 20.95 -4.34 -6.08
C GLY A 261 20.33 -3.65 -4.86
N LEU A 262 20.53 -4.26 -3.69
CA LEU A 262 19.80 -3.94 -2.46
C LEU A 262 19.75 -2.44 -2.13
N LYS A 263 20.90 -1.76 -2.15
CA LYS A 263 20.97 -0.33 -1.81
C LYS A 263 20.13 0.52 -2.76
N GLN A 264 20.33 0.37 -4.08
CA GLN A 264 19.62 1.16 -5.09
C GLN A 264 18.13 0.85 -5.10
N ASN A 265 17.75 -0.41 -4.89
CA ASN A 265 16.34 -0.82 -4.78
C ASN A 265 15.65 -0.16 -3.57
N MET A 266 16.33 -0.12 -2.42
CA MET A 266 15.82 0.55 -1.23
C MET A 266 15.73 2.06 -1.45
N GLU A 267 16.73 2.68 -2.05
CA GLU A 267 16.75 4.12 -2.36
C GLU A 267 15.64 4.50 -3.35
N GLN A 268 15.28 3.63 -4.31
CA GLN A 268 14.11 3.85 -5.17
C GLN A 268 12.79 3.92 -4.40
N VAL A 269 12.70 3.32 -3.20
CA VAL A 269 11.49 3.32 -2.39
C VAL A 269 11.53 4.38 -1.30
N PHE A 270 12.62 4.44 -0.54
CA PHE A 270 12.77 5.24 0.67
C PHE A 270 13.56 6.54 0.45
N GLY A 271 14.17 6.75 -0.73
CA GLY A 271 15.02 7.89 -1.01
C GLY A 271 16.47 7.69 -0.61
N THR A 272 17.34 8.61 -1.04
CA THR A 272 18.77 8.64 -0.69
C THR A 272 19.02 9.09 0.75
N GLU A 273 18.14 9.91 1.30
CA GLU A 273 18.24 10.44 2.66
C GLU A 273 17.78 9.43 3.71
N TRP A 274 18.69 8.59 4.19
CA TRP A 274 18.42 7.51 5.15
C TRP A 274 17.74 7.98 6.45
N ARG A 275 18.00 9.22 6.88
CA ARG A 275 17.39 9.82 8.10
C ARG A 275 15.87 9.94 7.99
N LEU A 276 15.33 9.99 6.77
CA LEU A 276 13.91 10.12 6.51
C LEU A 276 13.22 8.76 6.26
N TRP A 277 13.96 7.65 6.33
CA TRP A 277 13.42 6.32 6.00
C TRP A 277 12.32 5.89 6.95
N CYS A 278 12.44 6.21 8.24
CA CYS A 278 11.43 5.88 9.25
C CYS A 278 10.20 6.79 9.21
N PHE A 279 10.23 7.90 8.46
CA PHE A 279 9.15 8.88 8.46
C PHE A 279 8.33 8.81 7.17
N PRO A 280 7.00 8.97 7.22
CA PRO A 280 6.14 8.99 6.03
C PRO A 280 6.21 10.35 5.31
N LEU A 281 7.42 10.75 4.98
CA LEU A 281 7.72 11.91 4.14
C LEU A 281 8.05 11.41 2.75
N PHE A 282 7.58 12.13 1.72
CA PHE A 282 7.96 11.84 0.35
C PHE A 282 9.46 12.11 0.18
N SER A 283 10.22 11.12 -0.29
CA SER A 283 11.68 11.23 -0.38
C SER A 283 12.25 10.51 -1.60
N ARG A 284 11.43 10.09 -2.57
CA ARG A 284 11.93 9.46 -3.79
C ARG A 284 12.52 10.52 -4.73
N ALA A 285 13.63 10.15 -5.38
CA ALA A 285 14.13 10.91 -6.52
C ALA A 285 13.11 10.85 -7.66
N GLU A 286 12.89 11.99 -8.33
CA GLU A 286 11.95 12.21 -9.44
C GLU A 286 12.31 11.40 -10.70
N VAL A 287 12.19 10.07 -10.65
CA VAL A 287 12.24 9.23 -11.86
C VAL A 287 11.00 8.34 -11.82
N GLY A 288 9.87 8.95 -12.18
CA GLY A 288 8.54 8.40 -11.87
C GLY A 288 7.64 8.16 -13.07
N VAL A 289 8.16 8.11 -14.31
CA VAL A 289 7.42 7.65 -15.50
C VAL A 289 8.33 7.05 -16.60
N ALA A 290 9.60 6.79 -16.29
CA ALA A 290 10.55 6.15 -17.20
C ALA A 290 10.91 4.75 -16.69
#